data_AF-M2M099-F1
#
_entry.id   AF-M2M099-F1
#
_cell.length_a   1.000
_cell.length_b   1.000
_cell.length_c   1.000
_cell.angle_alpha   90.00
_cell.angle_beta   90.00
_cell.angle_gamma   90.00
#
_symmetry.space_group_name_H-M   'P 1'
#
loop_
_entity.id
_entity.type
_entity.pdbx_description
1 polymer ?
#
loop_
_entity_poly.entity_id
_entity_poly.type
_entity_poly.pdbx_seq_one_letter_code
_entity_poly.pdbx_strand_id
1 'polypeptide(L)'
;MSRYAKIMSSPKLVCSRQYFANHSCRPNAVVSWNPNTAQGTLHALTVIMASSIDIEIDYLGGEQATLQSGAGRRRLLQRDYGFRCECPACGNPGRRNIEDDNRRMQAGDLFRSIYSHPETTPALTAVNAAFERTRTTQIEQLSRYITLLPQLKLVDTKLARAYEARAKLP
;
A
#
# COMPACT_ATOMS: atom_id res chain seq x y z
N MET A 1 -29.17 4.49 7.51
CA MET A 1 -29.59 4.27 6.11
C MET A 1 -28.73 5.12 5.17
N SER A 2 -27.91 4.45 4.36
CA SER A 2 -27.30 4.85 3.07
C SER A 2 -26.80 6.30 2.89
N ARG A 3 -25.49 6.54 3.03
CA ARG A 3 -24.82 7.82 2.68
C ARG A 3 -24.04 7.68 1.37
N TYR A 4 -24.73 7.67 0.24
CA TYR A 4 -24.12 7.83 -1.09
C TYR A 4 -24.10 9.32 -1.46
N ALA A 5 -22.96 10.00 -1.35
CA ALA A 5 -22.76 11.30 -2.00
C ALA A 5 -21.30 11.77 -1.93
N LYS A 6 -20.46 11.36 -2.90
CA LYS A 6 -19.55 12.23 -3.68
C LYS A 6 -18.55 11.38 -4.45
N ILE A 7 -18.78 11.21 -5.76
CA ILE A 7 -17.75 10.80 -6.70
C ILE A 7 -17.81 11.84 -7.82
N MET A 8 -16.85 12.75 -7.86
CA MET A 8 -16.66 13.66 -9.00
C MET A 8 -15.19 13.65 -9.46
N SER A 9 -15.05 13.74 -10.78
CA SER A 9 -13.91 14.19 -11.61
C SER A 9 -12.90 13.20 -12.19
N SER A 10 -13.24 11.93 -12.41
CA SER A 10 -12.57 11.03 -13.40
C SER A 10 -13.54 9.91 -13.79
N PRO A 11 -13.42 9.22 -14.95
CA PRO A 11 -14.27 8.08 -15.27
C PRO A 11 -13.91 6.91 -14.34
N LYS A 12 -14.40 6.96 -13.10
CA LYS A 12 -14.28 5.89 -12.13
C LYS A 12 -15.36 4.88 -12.45
N LEU A 13 -14.95 3.73 -12.98
CA LEU A 13 -15.84 2.60 -13.23
C LEU A 13 -16.36 2.09 -11.88
N VAL A 14 -17.68 2.18 -11.72
CA VAL A 14 -18.40 1.85 -10.49
C VAL A 14 -18.73 0.35 -10.53
N CYS A 15 -17.99 -0.48 -9.80
CA CYS A 15 -18.36 -1.87 -9.58
C CYS A 15 -19.36 -1.94 -8.41
N SER A 16 -20.64 -2.23 -8.68
CA SER A 16 -21.73 -2.21 -7.67
C SER A 16 -21.52 -3.13 -6.46
N ARG A 17 -20.67 -4.17 -6.57
CA ARG A 17 -20.34 -5.08 -5.46
C ARG A 17 -19.17 -4.61 -4.58
N GLN A 18 -18.27 -3.77 -5.09
CA GLN A 18 -17.15 -3.24 -4.31
C GLN A 18 -17.60 -2.24 -3.23
N TYR A 19 -18.78 -1.64 -3.39
CA TYR A 19 -19.33 -0.64 -2.46
C TYR A 19 -19.61 -1.16 -1.04
N PHE A 20 -19.61 -2.47 -0.83
CA PHE A 20 -19.90 -3.07 0.47
C PHE A 20 -18.66 -3.42 1.31
N ALA A 21 -17.46 -3.44 0.72
CA ALA A 21 -16.25 -3.72 1.48
C ALA A 21 -15.86 -2.47 2.30
N ASN A 22 -15.54 -2.64 3.59
CA ASN A 22 -15.11 -1.54 4.45
C ASN A 22 -13.62 -1.25 4.26
N HIS A 23 -13.15 -0.13 4.82
CA HIS A 23 -11.73 0.18 4.81
C HIS A 23 -10.98 -0.39 6.02
N SER A 24 -9.82 -0.98 5.77
CA SER A 24 -8.80 -1.23 6.80
C SER A 24 -7.40 -0.95 6.27
N CYS A 25 -6.55 -0.36 7.10
CA CYS A 25 -5.13 -0.19 6.77
C CYS A 25 -4.35 -1.52 6.83
N ARG A 26 -4.98 -2.58 7.36
CA ARG A 26 -4.49 -3.97 7.36
C ARG A 26 -5.53 -4.84 6.65
N PRO A 27 -5.71 -4.66 5.33
CA PRO A 27 -6.82 -5.27 4.61
C PRO A 27 -6.74 -6.79 4.62
N ASN A 28 -7.89 -7.43 4.50
CA ASN A 28 -8.01 -8.89 4.33
C ASN A 28 -8.39 -9.29 2.90
N ALA A 29 -8.67 -8.32 2.03
CA ALA A 29 -8.93 -8.50 0.62
C ALA A 29 -8.30 -7.38 -0.23
N VAL A 30 -8.12 -7.65 -1.52
CA VAL A 30 -7.61 -6.69 -2.51
C VAL A 30 -8.56 -6.62 -3.71
N VAL A 31 -8.73 -5.39 -4.21
CA VAL A 31 -9.42 -5.16 -5.48
C VAL A 31 -8.40 -5.09 -6.61
N SER A 32 -8.62 -5.87 -7.66
CA SER A 32 -7.87 -5.80 -8.92
C SER A 32 -8.81 -5.41 -10.06
N TRP A 33 -8.34 -4.52 -10.94
CA TRP A 33 -9.07 -4.07 -12.11
C TRP A 33 -8.46 -4.64 -13.38
N ASN A 34 -9.26 -5.34 -14.19
CA ASN A 34 -8.86 -5.78 -15.51
C ASN A 34 -9.38 -4.78 -16.57
N PRO A 35 -8.49 -4.01 -17.23
CA PRO A 35 -8.91 -3.04 -18.23
C PRO A 35 -9.45 -3.69 -19.51
N ASN A 36 -9.01 -4.90 -19.85
CA ASN A 36 -9.42 -5.60 -21.07
C ASN A 36 -10.88 -6.07 -21.00
N THR A 37 -11.33 -6.47 -19.81
CA THR A 37 -12.71 -6.92 -19.58
C THR A 37 -13.59 -5.86 -18.92
N ALA A 38 -13.02 -4.71 -18.57
CA ALA A 38 -13.64 -3.67 -17.76
C ALA A 38 -14.32 -4.21 -16.48
N GLN A 39 -13.63 -5.11 -15.77
CA GLN A 39 -14.16 -5.77 -14.57
C GLN A 39 -13.22 -5.60 -13.37
N GLY A 40 -13.85 -5.30 -12.23
CA GLY A 40 -13.21 -5.33 -10.92
C GLY A 40 -13.41 -6.70 -10.27
N THR A 41 -12.33 -7.29 -9.78
CA THR A 41 -12.33 -8.54 -9.03
C THR A 41 -11.86 -8.30 -7.61
N LEU A 42 -12.46 -9.00 -6.66
CA LEU A 42 -12.11 -8.95 -5.25
C LEU A 42 -11.49 -10.29 -4.85
N HIS A 43 -10.28 -10.26 -4.33
CA HIS A 43 -9.52 -11.45 -3.94
C HIS A 43 -9.22 -11.40 -2.45
N ALA A 44 -9.46 -12.49 -1.75
CA ALA A 44 -9.08 -12.60 -0.34
C ALA A 44 -7.57 -12.75 -0.21
N LEU A 45 -6.96 -12.02 0.72
CA LEU A 45 -5.54 -12.10 1.09
C LEU A 45 -5.29 -13.13 2.21
N THR A 46 -6.37 -13.58 2.84
CA THR A 46 -6.35 -14.58 3.92
C THR A 46 -7.67 -15.35 3.91
N VAL A 47 -7.77 -16.42 4.70
CA VAL A 47 -9.02 -17.16 4.87
C VAL A 47 -10.00 -16.29 5.63
N ILE A 48 -11.15 -16.00 5.02
CA ILE A 48 -12.25 -15.24 5.63
C ILE A 48 -13.36 -16.23 5.98
N MET A 49 -13.62 -16.40 7.27
CA MET A 49 -14.71 -17.26 7.75
C MET A 49 -16.04 -16.52 7.62
N ALA A 50 -17.05 -17.17 7.02
CA ALA A 50 -18.33 -16.57 6.66
C ALA A 50 -19.14 -15.98 7.84
N SER A 51 -18.80 -16.32 9.08
CA SER A 51 -19.57 -15.98 10.27
C SER A 51 -18.94 -14.90 11.18
N SER A 52 -17.75 -14.37 10.88
CA SER A 52 -17.02 -13.57 11.88
C SER A 52 -16.21 -12.37 11.41
N ILE A 53 -15.92 -12.22 10.12
CA ILE A 53 -15.02 -11.15 9.64
C ILE A 53 -15.60 -10.45 8.41
N ASP A 54 -15.79 -9.13 8.51
CA ASP A 54 -16.13 -8.29 7.39
C ASP A 54 -15.01 -8.25 6.36
N ILE A 55 -15.37 -8.13 5.09
CA ILE A 55 -14.38 -7.90 4.02
C ILE A 55 -13.89 -6.46 4.11
N GLU A 56 -12.57 -6.30 4.24
CA GLU A 56 -11.90 -5.01 4.37
C GLU A 56 -10.80 -4.83 3.32
N ILE A 57 -10.79 -3.68 2.65
CA ILE A 57 -9.84 -3.33 1.59
C ILE A 57 -9.10 -2.01 1.91
N ASP A 58 -7.98 -1.76 1.23
CA ASP A 58 -7.26 -0.49 1.33
C ASP A 58 -7.84 0.55 0.37
N TYR A 59 -8.27 1.69 0.89
CA TYR A 59 -8.80 2.81 0.10
C TYR A 59 -7.73 3.82 -0.29
N LEU A 60 -6.60 3.84 0.42
CA LEU A 60 -5.52 4.81 0.21
C LEU A 60 -4.80 4.56 -1.12
N GLY A 61 -4.87 3.32 -1.62
CA GLY A 61 -4.36 2.92 -2.93
C GLY A 61 -2.83 2.89 -2.97
N GLY A 62 -2.22 4.04 -3.25
CA GLY A 62 -0.79 4.19 -3.51
C GLY A 62 0.10 4.05 -2.28
N GLU A 63 1.31 3.57 -2.49
CA GLU A 63 2.32 3.27 -1.47
C GLU A 63 2.58 4.48 -0.56
N GLN A 64 2.71 5.68 -1.13
CA GLN A 64 2.96 6.91 -0.37
C GLN A 64 1.82 7.27 0.60
N ALA A 65 0.57 6.97 0.25
CA ALA A 65 -0.60 7.22 1.09
C ALA A 65 -0.73 6.14 2.17
N THR A 66 -0.53 4.87 1.79
CA THR A 66 -0.63 3.72 2.69
C THR A 66 0.50 3.66 3.74
N LEU A 67 1.68 4.21 3.43
CA LEU A 67 2.88 4.22 4.30
C LEU A 67 3.01 5.46 5.20
N GLN A 68 1.93 6.24 5.37
CA GLN A 68 1.89 7.33 6.34
C GLN A 68 1.57 6.84 7.76
N SER A 69 1.79 7.70 8.76
CA SER A 69 1.29 7.49 10.12
C SER A 69 -0.24 7.41 10.15
N GLY A 70 -0.82 6.84 11.21
CA GLY A 70 -2.26 6.68 11.37
C GLY A 70 -2.99 8.01 11.38
N ALA A 71 -2.32 9.08 11.84
CA ALA A 71 -2.84 10.44 11.72
C ALA A 71 -2.89 10.92 10.26
N GLY A 72 -1.83 10.68 9.48
CA GLY A 72 -1.79 11.00 8.05
C GLY A 72 -2.86 10.25 7.26
N ARG A 73 -2.94 8.92 7.44
CA ARG A 73 -3.96 8.07 6.81
C ARG A 73 -5.38 8.52 7.15
N ARG A 74 -5.67 8.83 8.42
CA ARG A 74 -6.98 9.38 8.83
C ARG A 74 -7.30 10.71 8.18
N ARG A 75 -6.32 11.62 8.05
CA ARG A 75 -6.54 12.90 7.35
C ARG A 75 -6.93 12.67 5.89
N LEU A 76 -6.26 11.75 5.20
CA LEU A 76 -6.59 11.38 3.82
C LEU A 76 -8.00 10.78 3.71
N LEU A 77 -8.33 9.80 4.57
CA LEU A 77 -9.64 9.15 4.57
C LEU A 77 -10.77 10.10 4.93
N GLN A 78 -10.55 11.00 5.89
CA GLN A 78 -11.54 12.01 6.27
C GLN A 78 -11.78 13.00 5.12
N ARG A 79 -10.72 13.39 4.40
CA ARG A 79 -10.80 14.29 3.24
C ARG A 79 -11.53 13.62 2.06
N ASP A 80 -11.17 12.38 1.74
CA ASP A 80 -11.58 11.72 0.49
C ASP A 80 -12.87 10.92 0.63
N TYR A 81 -13.15 10.40 1.83
CA TYR A 81 -14.27 9.47 2.10
C TYR A 81 -15.14 9.91 3.28
N GLY A 82 -14.77 10.97 4.01
CA GLY A 82 -15.62 11.54 5.06
C GLY A 82 -15.67 10.76 6.38
N PHE A 83 -14.78 9.79 6.60
CA PHE A 83 -14.74 9.00 7.84
C PHE A 83 -13.34 8.95 8.48
N ARG A 84 -13.32 8.62 9.78
CA ARG A 84 -12.10 8.37 10.54
C ARG A 84 -11.88 6.86 10.70
N CYS A 85 -10.74 6.35 10.23
CA CYS A 85 -10.40 4.94 10.40
C CYS A 85 -10.03 4.61 11.86
N GLU A 86 -10.57 3.49 12.35
CA GLU A 86 -10.36 2.94 13.70
C GLU A 86 -9.83 1.50 13.66
N CYS A 87 -9.30 1.06 12.51
CA CYS A 87 -8.73 -0.28 12.39
C CYS A 87 -7.53 -0.48 13.35
N PRO A 88 -7.13 -1.75 13.64
CA PRO A 88 -6.03 -2.05 14.56
C PRO A 88 -4.69 -1.35 14.24
N ALA A 89 -4.41 -1.05 12.96
CA ALA A 89 -3.22 -0.28 12.56
C ALA A 89 -3.30 1.20 12.92
N CYS A 90 -4.50 1.78 12.96
CA CYS A 90 -4.72 3.16 13.36
C CYS A 90 -4.87 3.30 14.88
N GLY A 91 -5.25 2.21 15.55
CA GLY A 91 -5.60 2.17 16.98
C GLY A 91 -6.95 2.82 17.27
N ASN A 92 -7.40 2.69 18.52
CA ASN A 92 -8.66 3.27 18.97
C ASN A 92 -8.53 4.78 19.23
N PRO A 93 -9.65 5.53 19.29
CA PRO A 93 -9.64 6.89 19.81
C PRO A 93 -8.90 6.96 21.15
N GLY A 94 -7.88 7.83 21.25
CA GLY A 94 -7.07 7.98 22.46
C GLY A 94 -5.85 7.05 22.57
N ARG A 95 -5.74 5.99 21.76
CA ARG A 95 -4.60 5.06 21.80
C ARG A 95 -4.09 4.74 20.39
N ARG A 96 -3.01 5.42 19.98
CA ARG A 96 -2.33 5.16 18.70
C ARG A 96 -1.58 3.83 18.73
N ASN A 97 -1.56 3.14 17.59
CA ASN A 97 -0.66 2.02 17.37
C ASN A 97 0.70 2.57 16.88
N ILE A 98 1.53 2.99 17.83
CA ILE A 98 2.85 3.59 17.56
C ILE A 98 3.75 2.61 16.80
N GLU A 99 3.64 1.32 17.10
CA GLU A 99 4.45 0.28 16.49
C GLU A 99 4.14 0.11 14.98
N ASP A 100 2.85 0.09 14.61
CA ASP A 100 2.42 0.04 13.20
C ASP A 100 2.80 1.35 12.47
N ASP A 101 2.67 2.50 13.13
CA ASP A 101 3.09 3.79 12.59
C ASP A 101 4.60 3.83 12.31
N ASN A 102 5.43 3.36 13.24
CA ASN A 102 6.88 3.29 13.06
C ASN A 102 7.27 2.40 11.89
N ARG A 103 6.66 1.21 11.78
CA ARG A 103 6.90 0.30 10.65
C ARG A 103 6.52 0.92 9.32
N ARG A 104 5.37 1.62 9.24
CA ARG A 104 4.94 2.30 8.02
C ARG A 104 5.85 3.44 7.64
N MET A 105 6.26 4.26 8.60
CA MET A 105 7.19 5.36 8.34
C MET A 105 8.54 4.83 7.83
N GLN A 106 9.09 3.79 8.46
CA GLN A 106 10.31 3.12 8.00
C GLN A 106 10.15 2.57 6.57
N ALA A 107 9.03 1.87 6.30
CA ALA A 107 8.74 1.38 4.97
C ALA A 107 8.57 2.53 3.95
N GLY A 108 7.99 3.65 4.36
CA GLY A 108 7.83 4.86 3.53
C GLY A 108 9.17 5.54 3.22
N ASP A 109 10.09 5.58 4.17
CA ASP A 109 11.47 6.06 3.96
C ASP A 109 12.21 5.17 2.96
N LEU A 110 12.13 3.85 3.14
CA LEU A 110 12.72 2.88 2.20
C LEU A 110 12.11 3.03 0.80
N PHE A 111 10.78 3.10 0.71
CA PHE A 111 10.07 3.32 -0.55
C PHE A 111 10.56 4.59 -1.25
N ARG A 112 10.67 5.72 -0.53
CA ARG A 112 11.24 6.93 -1.11
C ARG A 112 12.68 6.69 -1.57
N SER A 113 13.54 6.09 -0.76
CA SER A 113 14.93 5.86 -1.15
C SER A 113 15.07 4.98 -2.40
N ILE A 114 14.21 3.97 -2.55
CA ILE A 114 14.25 3.03 -3.68
C ILE A 114 13.71 3.69 -4.96
N TYR A 115 12.62 4.47 -4.85
CA TYR A 115 11.87 4.95 -6.02
C TYR A 115 12.01 6.45 -6.32
N SER A 116 12.75 7.23 -5.51
CA SER A 116 12.98 8.67 -5.76
C SER A 116 14.14 8.97 -6.71
N HIS A 117 14.79 7.93 -7.25
CA HIS A 117 15.82 8.07 -8.28
C HIS A 117 15.28 7.55 -9.62
N PRO A 118 15.03 8.43 -10.61
CA PRO A 118 14.85 7.96 -11.98
C PRO A 118 16.14 7.29 -12.45
N GLU A 119 16.01 6.27 -13.29
CA GLU A 119 17.14 5.53 -13.87
C GLU A 119 18.13 6.49 -14.55
N THR A 120 19.18 6.90 -13.85
CA THR A 120 20.35 7.46 -14.50
C THR A 120 21.15 6.29 -15.02
N THR A 121 21.02 6.00 -16.32
CA THR A 121 21.94 5.14 -17.05
C THR A 121 23.35 5.73 -16.88
N PRO A 122 24.27 5.08 -16.12
CA PRO A 122 25.61 5.60 -15.99
C PRO A 122 26.32 5.43 -17.34
N ALA A 123 27.04 6.44 -17.80
CA ALA A 123 27.98 6.28 -18.90
C ALA A 123 29.01 5.20 -18.52
N LEU A 124 29.24 4.24 -19.42
CA LEU A 124 29.99 2.99 -19.24
C LEU A 124 31.44 3.08 -18.74
N THR A 125 32.00 4.27 -18.51
CA THR A 125 33.44 4.48 -18.37
C THR A 125 33.90 5.00 -17.01
N ALA A 126 33.01 5.17 -16.04
CA ALA A 126 33.41 5.37 -14.66
C ALA A 126 32.53 4.50 -13.73
N VAL A 127 33.03 4.16 -12.55
CA VAL A 127 32.21 3.79 -11.37
C VAL A 127 31.95 2.28 -11.08
N ASN A 128 32.82 1.30 -11.36
CA ASN A 128 32.55 -0.09 -10.90
C ASN A 128 32.34 -0.21 -9.37
N ALA A 129 33.25 0.31 -8.54
CA ALA A 129 33.14 0.13 -7.08
C ALA A 129 32.00 0.93 -6.43
N ALA A 130 31.71 2.15 -6.90
CA ALA A 130 30.62 2.94 -6.37
C ALA A 130 29.25 2.46 -6.90
N PHE A 131 29.19 1.95 -8.14
CA PHE A 131 28.01 1.26 -8.68
C PHE A 131 27.70 0.00 -7.87
N GLU A 132 28.72 -0.81 -7.55
CA GLU A 132 28.55 -2.01 -6.72
C GLU A 132 28.08 -1.69 -5.30
N ARG A 133 28.60 -0.62 -4.69
CA ARG A 133 28.12 -0.15 -3.37
C ARG A 133 26.67 0.32 -3.43
N THR A 134 26.31 1.14 -4.41
CA THR A 134 24.92 1.59 -4.62
C THR A 134 23.98 0.41 -4.86
N ARG A 135 24.38 -0.56 -5.68
CA ARG A 135 23.63 -1.81 -5.92
C ARG A 135 23.40 -2.58 -4.63
N THR A 136 24.45 -2.80 -3.86
CA THR A 136 24.38 -3.53 -2.58
C THR A 136 23.42 -2.83 -1.61
N THR A 137 23.51 -1.50 -1.51
CA THR A 137 22.59 -0.70 -0.70
C THR A 137 21.15 -0.82 -1.18
N GLN A 138 20.88 -0.78 -2.48
CA GLN A 138 19.53 -0.96 -3.03
C GLN A 138 18.97 -2.35 -2.73
N ILE A 139 19.76 -3.41 -2.90
CA ILE A 139 19.35 -4.79 -2.57
C ILE A 139 19.00 -4.90 -1.08
N GLU A 140 19.82 -4.30 -0.21
CA GLU A 140 19.58 -4.30 1.23
C GLU A 140 18.30 -3.53 1.59
N GLN A 141 18.10 -2.35 1.01
CA GLN A 141 16.90 -1.53 1.22
C GLN A 141 15.63 -2.25 0.76
N LEU A 142 15.65 -2.85 -0.44
CA LEU A 142 14.54 -3.65 -0.96
C LEU A 142 14.27 -4.87 -0.09
N SER A 143 15.31 -5.56 0.38
CA SER A 143 15.16 -6.71 1.27
C SER A 143 14.46 -6.31 2.58
N ARG A 144 14.87 -5.20 3.20
CA ARG A 144 14.22 -4.65 4.39
C ARG A 144 12.78 -4.23 4.11
N TYR A 145 12.51 -3.61 2.97
CA TYR A 145 11.17 -3.18 2.57
C TYR A 145 10.23 -4.38 2.36
N ILE A 146 10.69 -5.41 1.65
CA ILE A 146 9.97 -6.69 1.45
C ILE A 146 9.64 -7.34 2.80
N THR A 147 10.54 -7.29 3.79
CA THR A 147 10.28 -7.84 5.13
C THR A 147 9.20 -7.07 5.90
N LEU A 148 9.10 -5.74 5.71
CA LEU A 148 8.14 -4.90 6.43
C LEU A 148 6.70 -5.05 5.89
N LEU A 149 6.52 -5.20 4.58
CA LEU A 149 5.19 -5.20 3.95
C LEU A 149 4.24 -6.29 4.50
N PRO A 150 4.65 -7.57 4.67
CA PRO A 150 3.81 -8.60 5.28
C PRO A 150 3.44 -8.30 6.74
N GLN A 151 4.35 -7.68 7.51
CA GLN A 151 4.07 -7.27 8.90
C GLN A 151 2.99 -6.21 8.97
N LEU A 152 2.85 -5.40 7.91
CA LEU A 152 1.81 -4.38 7.73
C LEU A 152 0.53 -4.92 7.07
N LYS A 153 0.47 -6.22 6.73
CA LYS A 153 -0.60 -6.84 5.92
C LYS A 153 -0.76 -6.20 4.54
N LEU A 154 0.33 -5.63 4.00
CA LEU A 154 0.39 -5.09 2.64
C LEU A 154 0.98 -6.14 1.71
N VAL A 155 0.25 -7.24 1.52
CA VAL A 155 0.66 -8.40 0.71
C VAL A 155 0.01 -8.42 -0.68
N ASP A 156 -0.44 -7.26 -1.13
CA ASP A 156 -1.09 -7.04 -2.42
C ASP A 156 -0.04 -6.71 -3.51
N THR A 157 -0.47 -5.99 -4.55
CA THR A 157 0.40 -5.49 -5.63
C THR A 157 1.63 -4.72 -5.13
N LYS A 158 1.61 -4.13 -3.95
CA LYS A 158 2.77 -3.41 -3.38
C LYS A 158 3.93 -4.36 -3.08
N LEU A 159 3.64 -5.55 -2.56
CA LEU A 159 4.64 -6.58 -2.31
C LEU A 159 5.15 -7.20 -3.61
N ALA A 160 4.24 -7.47 -4.57
CA ALA A 160 4.63 -7.96 -5.90
C ALA A 160 5.62 -7.00 -6.59
N ARG A 161 5.31 -5.69 -6.61
CA ARG A 161 6.19 -4.66 -7.15
C ARG A 161 7.56 -4.61 -6.47
N ALA A 162 7.61 -4.80 -5.15
CA ALA A 162 8.87 -4.85 -4.42
C ALA A 162 9.74 -6.05 -4.83
N TYR A 163 9.14 -7.23 -5.03
CA TYR A 163 9.85 -8.40 -5.56
C TYR A 163 10.31 -8.19 -7.00
N GLU A 164 9.47 -7.63 -7.87
CA GLU A 164 9.84 -7.30 -9.25
C GLU A 164 11.01 -6.31 -9.31
N ALA A 165 10.99 -5.26 -8.49
CA ALA A 165 12.07 -4.30 -8.40
C ALA A 165 13.39 -4.97 -7.97
N ARG A 166 13.33 -5.90 -7.00
CA ARG A 166 14.50 -6.68 -6.58
C ARG A 166 15.01 -7.61 -7.66
N ALA A 167 14.12 -8.26 -8.41
CA ALA A 167 14.50 -9.18 -9.49
C ALA A 167 15.17 -8.49 -10.69
N LYS A 168 14.95 -7.19 -10.85
CA LYS A 168 15.59 -6.37 -11.89
C LYS A 168 17.01 -5.92 -11.53
N LEU A 169 17.42 -6.06 -10.26
CA LEU A 169 18.80 -5.78 -9.87
C LEU A 169 19.69 -6.97 -10.26
N PRO A 170 20.73 -6.76 -11.07
CA PRO A 170 21.64 -7.82 -11.51
C PRO A 170 22.49 -8.38 -10.37
#